data_AF-A0A0M8TFX8-F1
#
_entry.id   AF-A0A0M8TFX8-F1
#
_cell.length_a   1.000
_cell.length_b   1.000
_cell.length_c   1.000
_cell.angle_alpha   90.00
_cell.angle_beta   90.00
_cell.angle_gamma   90.00
#
_symmetry.space_group_name_H-M   'P 1'
#
loop_
_entity.id
_entity.type
_entity.pdbx_description
1 polymer ?
#
loop_
_entity_poly.entity_id
_entity_poly.type
_entity_poly.pdbx_seq_one_letter_code
_entity_poly.pdbx_strand_id
1 'polypeptide(L)'
;MRHVAGTVTHAPPLTAGPRPRGGTEIHDDGTLRVWAVDHNPQVRRAVSRDGTAEVFLVGGCLASSSEARGAADSAARGYWHAAGRLPGSYLGIVRVGRTVRITGDRAATVQVYWIATESTVTWSTSASAMAALTGAAPDPVRLLAEITTWGVEPGVNGWFRGIHRVPPGSALTVAPDLPPALQR
;
A
#
# COMPACT_ATOMS: atom_id res chain seq x y z
N MET A 1 -15.34 -5.16 -7.82
CA MET A 1 -13.96 -5.57 -8.20
C MET A 1 -13.18 -5.82 -6.93
N ARG A 2 -12.49 -6.97 -6.79
CA ARG A 2 -11.74 -7.33 -5.58
C ARG A 2 -10.51 -6.45 -5.42
N HIS A 3 -10.41 -5.72 -4.32
CA HIS A 3 -9.23 -4.91 -4.02
C HIS A 3 -9.16 -4.57 -2.53
N VAL A 4 -7.95 -4.26 -2.07
CA VAL A 4 -7.68 -3.64 -0.78
C VAL A 4 -7.44 -2.15 -0.99
N ALA A 5 -8.01 -1.32 -0.14
CA ALA A 5 -7.81 0.13 -0.13
C ALA A 5 -7.56 0.61 1.30
N GLY A 6 -6.94 1.78 1.43
CA GLY A 6 -6.70 2.38 2.72
C GLY A 6 -6.41 3.87 2.68
N THR A 7 -6.40 4.45 3.87
CA THR A 7 -6.02 5.84 4.10
C THR A 7 -4.95 5.90 5.18
N VAL A 8 -3.97 6.77 4.99
CA VAL A 8 -3.03 7.17 6.05
C VAL A 8 -3.22 8.66 6.31
N THR A 9 -3.54 9.04 7.54
CA THR A 9 -3.77 10.43 7.94
C THR A 9 -2.62 10.96 8.79
N HIS A 10 -2.19 12.20 8.56
CA HIS A 10 -1.13 12.82 9.37
C HIS A 10 -1.64 13.30 10.75
N ALA A 11 -2.93 13.61 10.83
CA ALA A 11 -3.66 14.00 12.03
C ALA A 11 -4.99 13.24 12.10
N PRO A 12 -5.57 13.03 13.31
CA PRO A 12 -6.91 12.48 13.44
C PRO A 12 -7.88 13.33 12.60
N PRO A 13 -8.58 12.75 11.62
CA PRO A 13 -9.38 13.56 10.72
C PRO A 13 -10.59 14.11 11.48
N LEU A 14 -10.94 15.38 11.23
CA LEU A 14 -12.11 16.05 11.83
C LEU A 14 -13.43 15.42 11.38
N THR A 15 -13.41 14.67 10.27
CA THR A 15 -14.54 13.93 9.71
C THR A 15 -14.09 12.52 9.35
N ALA A 16 -15.03 11.57 9.25
CA ALA A 16 -14.71 10.23 8.76
C ALA A 16 -14.19 10.34 7.32
N GLY A 17 -12.92 9.98 7.11
CA GLY A 17 -12.28 9.98 5.79
C GLY A 17 -12.98 9.05 4.78
N PRO A 18 -12.59 9.09 3.50
CA PRO A 18 -13.24 8.33 2.44
C PRO A 18 -13.18 6.83 2.74
N ARG A 19 -14.35 6.18 2.80
CA ARG A 19 -14.51 4.72 2.92
C ARG A 19 -14.96 4.14 1.57
N PRO A 20 -14.34 3.05 1.08
CA PRO A 20 -14.82 2.36 -0.10
C PRO A 20 -16.24 1.80 0.11
N ARG A 21 -17.13 2.02 -0.87
CA ARG A 21 -18.47 1.40 -0.85
C ARG A 21 -18.34 -0.12 -0.86
N GLY A 22 -19.08 -0.79 0.02
CA GLY A 22 -19.00 -2.26 0.16
C GLY A 22 -17.70 -2.77 0.78
N GLY A 23 -16.83 -1.88 1.29
CA GLY A 23 -15.60 -2.27 1.96
C GLY A 23 -15.83 -2.78 3.39
N THR A 24 -15.29 -3.95 3.70
CA THR A 24 -15.16 -4.49 5.06
C THR A 24 -13.85 -4.00 5.66
N GLU A 25 -13.91 -3.36 6.83
CA GLU A 25 -12.73 -2.86 7.52
C GLU A 25 -11.91 -4.03 8.09
N ILE A 26 -10.63 -4.07 7.78
CA ILE A 26 -9.68 -5.09 8.24
C ILE A 26 -8.63 -4.51 9.19
N HIS A 27 -8.51 -3.18 9.27
CA HIS A 27 -7.66 -2.47 10.21
C HIS A 27 -8.13 -1.02 10.41
N ASP A 28 -8.09 -0.54 11.66
CA ASP A 28 -8.25 0.87 12.03
C ASP A 28 -7.48 1.12 13.34
N ASP A 29 -6.56 2.09 13.32
CA ASP A 29 -5.88 2.61 14.52
C ASP A 29 -5.97 4.15 14.63
N GLY A 30 -6.85 4.78 13.83
CA GLY A 30 -7.01 6.22 13.70
C GLY A 30 -5.99 6.90 12.75
N THR A 31 -4.82 6.30 12.52
CA THR A 31 -3.79 6.81 11.59
C THR A 31 -3.84 6.06 10.25
N LEU A 32 -3.92 4.73 10.31
CA LEU A 32 -4.04 3.82 9.18
C LEU A 32 -5.41 3.15 9.24
N ARG A 33 -6.16 3.26 8.16
CA ARG A 33 -7.42 2.54 7.96
C ARG A 33 -7.33 1.71 6.69
N VAL A 34 -7.79 0.48 6.76
CA VAL A 34 -7.67 -0.50 5.66
C VAL A 34 -8.97 -1.26 5.50
N TRP A 35 -9.42 -1.37 4.25
CA TRP A 35 -10.62 -2.11 3.87
C TRP A 35 -10.31 -3.15 2.78
N ALA A 36 -10.98 -4.29 2.87
CA ALA A 36 -11.11 -5.24 1.77
C ALA A 36 -12.47 -5.05 1.10
N VAL A 37 -12.50 -4.92 -0.23
CA VAL A 37 -13.70 -4.70 -1.02
C VAL A 37 -13.99 -5.94 -1.87
N ASP A 38 -15.24 -6.42 -1.85
CA ASP A 38 -15.74 -7.58 -2.61
C ASP A 38 -14.95 -8.89 -2.42
N HIS A 39 -14.15 -9.01 -1.35
CA HIS A 39 -13.41 -10.23 -0.99
C HIS A 39 -12.97 -10.25 0.47
N ASN A 40 -12.56 -11.41 0.96
CA ASN A 40 -11.99 -11.61 2.30
C ASN A 40 -10.54 -12.12 2.16
N PRO A 41 -9.53 -11.23 2.07
CA PRO A 41 -8.14 -11.63 1.93
C PRO A 41 -7.61 -12.24 3.23
N GLN A 42 -6.61 -13.12 3.13
CA GLN A 42 -5.85 -13.52 4.31
C GLN A 42 -5.12 -12.29 4.86
N VAL A 43 -5.23 -12.05 6.16
CA VAL A 43 -4.53 -10.96 6.85
C VAL A 43 -3.63 -11.57 7.91
N ARG A 44 -2.34 -11.27 7.83
CA ARG A 44 -1.36 -11.72 8.82
C ARG A 44 -0.62 -10.52 9.39
N ARG A 45 -0.49 -10.52 10.71
CA ARG A 45 0.13 -9.45 11.49
C ARG A 45 1.32 -10.03 12.24
N ALA A 46 2.46 -9.35 12.18
CA ALA A 46 3.64 -9.68 12.97
C ALA A 46 4.19 -8.41 13.60
N VAL A 47 4.54 -8.49 14.88
CA VAL A 47 5.14 -7.40 15.65
C VAL A 47 6.57 -7.81 15.98
N SER A 48 7.51 -6.85 15.95
CA SER A 48 8.89 -7.06 16.34
C SER A 48 8.98 -7.43 17.83
N ARG A 49 10.07 -8.09 18.22
CA ARG A 49 10.29 -8.52 19.61
C ARG A 49 10.34 -7.37 20.61
N ASP A 50 10.82 -6.21 20.18
CA ASP A 50 10.87 -4.99 20.98
C ASP A 50 9.57 -4.17 20.91
N GLY A 51 8.58 -4.60 20.14
CA GLY A 51 7.29 -3.91 19.98
C GLY A 51 7.34 -2.62 19.17
N THR A 52 8.49 -2.24 18.59
CA THR A 52 8.67 -0.95 17.92
C THR A 52 8.22 -0.93 16.46
N ALA A 53 8.12 -2.11 15.83
CA ALA A 53 7.74 -2.26 14.45
C ALA A 53 6.69 -3.35 14.25
N GLU A 54 5.93 -3.18 13.18
CA GLU A 54 4.85 -4.06 12.83
C GLU A 54 4.75 -4.24 11.32
N VAL A 55 4.39 -5.44 10.89
CA VAL A 55 4.14 -5.79 9.50
C VAL A 55 2.74 -6.40 9.36
N PHE A 56 1.96 -5.86 8.45
CA PHE A 56 0.71 -6.43 7.95
C PHE A 56 0.94 -6.99 6.55
N LEU A 57 0.48 -8.22 6.33
CA LEU A 57 0.56 -8.93 5.07
C LEU A 57 -0.87 -9.28 4.66
N VAL A 58 -1.35 -8.66 3.59
CA VAL A 58 -2.73 -8.82 3.12
C VAL A 58 -2.71 -9.52 1.76
N GLY A 59 -3.26 -10.72 1.69
CA GLY A 59 -3.22 -11.60 0.52
C GLY A 59 -2.45 -12.90 0.78
N GLY A 60 -2.03 -13.57 -0.29
CA GLY A 60 -1.40 -14.89 -0.24
C GLY A 60 0.09 -14.83 0.10
N CYS A 61 0.45 -14.36 1.30
CA CYS A 61 1.83 -14.42 1.78
C CYS A 61 2.16 -15.81 2.33
N LEU A 62 3.18 -16.45 1.75
CA LEU A 62 3.62 -17.82 2.04
C LEU A 62 4.68 -17.91 3.14
N ALA A 63 5.10 -16.77 3.70
CA ALA A 63 6.06 -16.75 4.79
C ALA A 63 5.57 -17.57 6.00
N SER A 64 6.45 -18.21 6.74
CA SER A 64 6.15 -18.72 8.07
C SER A 64 5.93 -17.57 9.08
N SER A 65 5.40 -17.88 10.26
CA SER A 65 5.25 -16.90 11.34
C SER A 65 6.59 -16.38 11.85
N SER A 66 7.65 -17.20 11.81
CA SER A 66 9.01 -16.79 12.18
C SER A 66 9.61 -15.83 11.15
N GLU A 67 9.41 -16.07 9.85
CA GLU A 67 9.84 -15.15 8.79
C GLU A 67 9.11 -13.81 8.85
N ALA A 68 7.78 -13.83 9.07
CA ALA A 68 7.00 -12.59 9.24
C ALA A 68 7.48 -11.77 10.46
N ARG A 69 7.78 -12.44 11.59
CA ARG A 69 8.37 -11.78 12.76
C ARG A 69 9.79 -11.29 12.48
N GLY A 70 10.61 -12.04 11.76
CA GLY A 70 11.94 -11.63 11.34
C GLY A 70 11.93 -10.39 10.44
N ALA A 71 10.91 -10.24 9.59
CA ALA A 71 10.67 -9.04 8.81
C ALA A 71 10.31 -7.84 9.71
N ALA A 72 9.45 -8.02 10.71
CA ALA A 72 9.14 -6.98 11.69
C ALA A 72 10.38 -6.59 12.52
N ASP A 73 11.16 -7.56 13.01
CA ASP A 73 12.43 -7.32 13.71
C ASP A 73 13.42 -6.53 12.83
N SER A 74 13.46 -6.82 11.53
CA SER A 74 14.31 -6.10 10.58
C SER A 74 13.81 -4.67 10.33
N ALA A 75 12.50 -4.48 10.23
CA ALA A 75 11.88 -3.16 10.11
C ALA A 75 12.16 -2.27 11.33
N ALA A 76 12.14 -2.83 12.55
CA ALA A 76 12.53 -2.12 13.77
C ALA A 76 13.95 -1.53 13.69
N ARG A 77 14.86 -2.20 12.97
CA ARG A 77 16.23 -1.73 12.71
C ARG A 77 16.38 -0.86 11.46
N GLY A 78 15.27 -0.43 10.85
CA GLY A 78 15.26 0.40 9.64
C GLY A 78 15.24 -0.38 8.32
N TYR A 79 15.33 -1.72 8.34
CA TYR A 79 15.38 -2.56 7.15
C TYR A 79 13.98 -3.04 6.72
N TRP A 80 13.09 -2.09 6.39
CA TRP A 80 11.70 -2.38 6.03
C TRP A 80 11.54 -3.30 4.82
N HIS A 81 12.50 -3.29 3.88
CA HIS A 81 12.46 -4.08 2.66
C HIS A 81 12.43 -5.59 2.90
N ALA A 82 12.80 -6.06 4.11
CA ALA A 82 12.63 -7.45 4.51
C ALA A 82 11.18 -7.92 4.37
N ALA A 83 10.21 -7.04 4.68
CA ALA A 83 8.79 -7.34 4.52
C ALA A 83 8.35 -7.45 3.06
N GLY A 84 9.01 -6.73 2.13
CA GLY A 84 8.72 -6.81 0.68
C GLY A 84 9.42 -7.97 -0.04
N ARG A 85 10.27 -8.73 0.67
CA ARG A 85 11.00 -9.90 0.15
C ARG A 85 10.38 -11.24 0.57
N LEU A 86 9.31 -11.22 1.35
CA LEU A 86 8.63 -12.44 1.75
C LEU A 86 8.00 -13.11 0.52
N PRO A 87 7.87 -14.46 0.51
CA PRO A 87 7.31 -15.17 -0.62
C PRO A 87 5.79 -14.97 -0.72
N GLY A 88 5.28 -14.88 -1.95
CA GLY A 88 3.85 -14.86 -2.26
C GLY A 88 3.37 -13.58 -2.96
N SER A 89 2.04 -13.44 -3.08
CA SER A 89 1.37 -12.30 -3.70
C SER A 89 0.53 -11.59 -2.65
N TYR A 90 1.05 -10.50 -2.11
CA TYR A 90 0.46 -9.79 -0.99
C TYR A 90 0.76 -8.29 -1.07
N LEU A 91 -0.10 -7.53 -0.41
CA LEU A 91 0.17 -6.16 0.01
C LEU A 91 0.93 -6.21 1.34
N GLY A 92 2.10 -5.58 1.40
CA GLY A 92 2.87 -5.38 2.62
C GLY A 92 2.65 -3.97 3.18
N ILE A 93 2.29 -3.87 4.46
CA ILE A 93 2.25 -2.60 5.19
C ILE A 93 3.19 -2.71 6.38
N VAL A 94 4.20 -1.85 6.45
CA VAL A 94 5.18 -1.82 7.54
C VAL A 94 4.97 -0.54 8.34
N ARG A 95 4.81 -0.66 9.64
CA ARG A 95 4.66 0.45 10.57
C ARG A 95 5.82 0.49 11.54
N VAL A 96 6.46 1.64 11.68
CA VAL A 96 7.51 1.91 12.67
C VAL A 96 7.21 3.25 13.30
N GLY A 97 6.80 3.25 14.58
CA GLY A 97 6.21 4.43 15.22
C GLY A 97 5.02 4.96 14.40
N ARG A 98 5.09 6.24 14.00
CA ARG A 98 4.07 6.90 13.16
C ARG A 98 4.34 6.82 11.65
N THR A 99 5.45 6.19 11.24
CA THR A 99 5.76 6.02 9.82
C THR A 99 5.11 4.75 9.30
N VAL A 100 4.36 4.89 8.21
CA VAL A 100 3.73 3.79 7.48
C VAL A 100 4.39 3.65 6.12
N ARG A 101 4.74 2.42 5.74
CA ARG A 101 5.25 2.06 4.43
C ARG A 101 4.35 1.03 3.77
N ILE A 102 3.97 1.27 2.53
CA ILE A 102 3.03 0.43 1.79
C ILE A 102 3.72 -0.06 0.51
N THR A 103 3.76 -1.37 0.30
CA THR A 103 4.43 -2.01 -0.84
C THR A 103 3.55 -3.11 -1.42
N GLY A 104 3.61 -3.26 -2.73
CA GLY A 104 3.17 -4.50 -3.40
C GLY A 104 4.20 -5.62 -3.24
N ASP A 105 3.89 -6.82 -3.75
CA ASP A 105 4.89 -7.87 -3.87
C ASP A 105 5.94 -7.54 -4.94
N ARG A 106 7.11 -8.17 -4.82
CA ARG A 106 8.25 -7.92 -5.70
C ARG A 106 7.99 -8.28 -7.17
N ALA A 107 7.08 -9.23 -7.43
CA ALA A 107 6.69 -9.61 -8.78
C ALA A 107 5.63 -8.67 -9.39
N ALA A 108 5.23 -7.62 -8.65
CA ALA A 108 4.20 -6.66 -9.07
C ALA A 108 2.82 -7.29 -9.30
N THR A 109 2.55 -8.46 -8.71
CA THR A 109 1.25 -9.15 -8.82
C THR A 109 0.16 -8.32 -8.15
N VAL A 110 0.48 -7.81 -6.96
CA VAL A 110 -0.28 -6.83 -6.20
C VAL A 110 0.36 -5.47 -6.43
N GLN A 111 -0.33 -4.63 -7.19
CA GLN A 111 0.10 -3.26 -7.45
C GLN A 111 -0.48 -2.33 -6.38
N VAL A 112 0.16 -1.18 -6.15
CA VAL A 112 -0.36 -0.14 -5.23
C VAL A 112 -0.41 1.18 -5.96
N TYR A 113 -1.56 1.83 -5.90
CA TYR A 113 -1.85 3.14 -6.47
C TYR A 113 -2.19 4.10 -5.36
N TRP A 114 -1.82 5.36 -5.50
CA TRP A 114 -2.03 6.35 -4.45
C TRP A 114 -2.23 7.77 -5.00
N ILE A 115 -2.87 8.58 -4.16
CA ILE A 115 -2.98 10.03 -4.28
C ILE A 115 -2.72 10.63 -2.89
N ALA A 116 -2.34 11.89 -2.85
CA ALA A 116 -2.25 12.64 -1.61
C ALA A 116 -3.05 13.93 -1.67
N THR A 117 -3.70 14.24 -0.57
CA THR A 117 -4.20 15.57 -0.24
C THR A 117 -3.30 16.17 0.84
N GLU A 118 -3.58 17.40 1.29
CA GLU A 118 -2.79 18.07 2.33
C GLU A 118 -2.68 17.27 3.64
N SER A 119 -3.69 16.46 3.98
CA SER A 119 -3.78 15.77 5.27
C SER A 119 -3.85 14.26 5.20
N THR A 120 -4.11 13.70 4.01
CA THR A 120 -4.41 12.27 3.85
C THR A 120 -3.79 11.70 2.58
N VAL A 121 -3.14 10.55 2.74
CA VAL A 121 -2.74 9.70 1.63
C VAL A 121 -3.79 8.62 1.46
N THR A 122 -4.43 8.57 0.30
CA THR A 122 -5.37 7.49 -0.06
C THR A 122 -4.70 6.56 -1.04
N TRP A 123 -4.84 5.25 -0.82
CA TRP A 123 -4.21 4.24 -1.65
C TRP A 123 -5.14 3.05 -1.90
N SER A 124 -4.87 2.32 -2.98
CA SER A 124 -5.61 1.12 -3.34
C SER A 124 -4.76 0.19 -4.18
N THR A 125 -5.07 -1.09 -4.10
CA THR A 125 -4.52 -2.12 -5.01
C THR A 125 -5.20 -2.13 -6.38
N SER A 126 -6.17 -1.23 -6.61
CA SER A 126 -6.88 -1.06 -7.88
C SER A 126 -6.79 0.38 -8.39
N ALA A 127 -6.20 0.56 -9.57
CA ALA A 127 -6.14 1.86 -10.25
C ALA A 127 -7.54 2.38 -10.59
N SER A 128 -8.44 1.51 -11.04
CA SER A 128 -9.82 1.89 -11.38
C SER A 128 -10.62 2.30 -10.15
N ALA A 129 -10.37 1.71 -8.98
CA ALA A 129 -10.99 2.15 -7.74
C ALA A 129 -10.52 3.57 -7.36
N MET A 130 -9.23 3.87 -7.53
CA MET A 130 -8.71 5.23 -7.33
C MET A 130 -9.30 6.21 -8.35
N ALA A 131 -9.43 5.82 -9.61
CA ALA A 131 -10.04 6.66 -10.64
C ALA A 131 -11.52 6.92 -10.38
N ALA A 132 -12.26 5.92 -9.91
CA ALA A 132 -13.66 6.09 -9.51
C ALA A 132 -13.80 7.01 -8.29
N LEU A 133 -12.83 6.98 -7.35
CA LEU A 133 -12.80 7.87 -6.20
C LEU A 133 -12.57 9.34 -6.61
N THR A 134 -11.68 9.58 -7.57
CA THR A 134 -11.26 10.95 -7.95
C THR A 134 -11.97 11.50 -9.18
N GLY A 135 -12.69 10.67 -9.94
CA GLY A 135 -13.18 11.02 -11.27
C GLY A 135 -12.07 11.16 -12.32
N ALA A 136 -10.87 10.58 -12.08
CA ALA A 136 -9.74 10.72 -12.98
C ALA A 136 -10.00 10.05 -14.34
N ALA A 137 -9.71 10.77 -15.41
CA ALA A 137 -9.75 10.23 -16.77
C ALA A 137 -8.53 9.32 -17.03
N PRO A 138 -8.66 8.31 -17.91
CA PRO A 138 -7.52 7.54 -18.40
C PRO A 138 -6.45 8.44 -19.02
N ASP A 139 -5.19 8.07 -18.86
CA ASP A 139 -4.08 8.74 -19.54
C ASP A 139 -3.70 7.97 -20.82
N PRO A 140 -4.09 8.45 -22.01
CA PRO A 140 -3.86 7.72 -23.25
C PRO A 140 -2.37 7.60 -23.61
N VAL A 141 -1.54 8.58 -23.24
CA VAL A 141 -0.09 8.52 -23.48
C VAL A 141 0.50 7.40 -22.65
N ARG A 142 0.07 7.29 -21.40
CA ARG A 142 0.53 6.25 -20.49
C ARG A 142 0.06 4.86 -20.91
N LEU A 143 -1.20 4.73 -21.30
CA LEU A 143 -1.75 3.48 -21.79
C LEU A 143 -1.07 3.02 -23.09
N LEU A 144 -0.80 3.96 -24.01
CA LEU A 144 -0.05 3.65 -25.22
C LEU A 144 1.38 3.19 -24.90
N ALA A 145 2.06 3.86 -23.97
CA ALA A 145 3.38 3.44 -23.50
C ALA A 145 3.35 2.00 -22.98
N GLU A 146 2.41 1.65 -22.09
CA GLU A 146 2.27 0.29 -21.54
C GLU A 146 2.12 -0.78 -22.64
N ILE A 147 1.27 -0.52 -23.64
CA ILE A 147 1.01 -1.45 -24.74
C ILE A 147 2.25 -1.60 -25.64
N THR A 148 3.00 -0.51 -25.86
CA THR A 148 4.13 -0.49 -26.80
C THR A 148 5.44 -0.96 -26.19
N THR A 149 5.65 -0.78 -24.89
CA THR A 149 6.91 -1.14 -24.21
C THR A 149 6.86 -2.49 -23.50
N TRP A 150 5.84 -3.32 -23.79
CA TRP A 150 5.61 -4.66 -23.24
C TRP A 150 6.81 -5.28 -22.50
N GLY A 151 6.71 -5.38 -21.17
CA GLY A 151 7.75 -5.95 -20.31
C GLY A 151 8.72 -4.95 -19.67
N VAL A 152 8.67 -3.66 -20.03
CA VAL A 152 9.37 -2.59 -19.31
C VAL A 152 8.53 -2.10 -18.13
N GLU A 153 9.16 -1.92 -16.96
CA GLU A 153 8.48 -1.43 -15.76
C GLU A 153 7.87 -0.05 -16.05
N PRO A 154 6.56 0.15 -15.80
CA PRO A 154 5.90 1.37 -16.24
C PRO A 154 6.56 2.60 -15.59
N GLY A 155 7.05 2.53 -14.36
CA GLY A 155 7.52 3.67 -13.59
C GLY A 155 6.43 4.17 -12.64
N VAL A 156 6.58 5.42 -12.18
CA VAL A 156 5.85 5.94 -11.00
C VAL A 156 4.43 6.48 -11.27
N ASN A 157 4.07 6.67 -12.54
CA ASN A 157 2.74 7.17 -12.91
C ASN A 157 1.76 6.00 -13.15
N GLY A 158 0.54 6.12 -12.63
CA GLY A 158 -0.55 5.18 -12.87
C GLY A 158 -1.21 5.39 -14.24
N TRP A 159 -2.19 4.55 -14.57
CA TRP A 159 -2.90 4.57 -15.86
C TRP A 159 -3.95 5.69 -16.01
N PHE A 160 -4.20 6.43 -14.93
CA PHE A 160 -5.15 7.53 -14.88
C PHE A 160 -4.44 8.80 -14.43
N ARG A 161 -4.90 9.94 -14.91
CA ARG A 161 -4.29 11.24 -14.62
C ARG A 161 -4.31 11.54 -13.11
N GLY A 162 -3.18 11.99 -12.59
CA GLY A 162 -3.04 12.36 -11.17
C GLY A 162 -3.01 11.17 -10.20
N ILE A 163 -3.00 9.93 -10.69
CA ILE A 163 -2.86 8.72 -9.86
C ILE A 163 -1.44 8.22 -9.98
N HIS A 164 -0.76 8.07 -8.85
CA HIS A 164 0.59 7.54 -8.78
C HIS A 164 0.57 6.04 -8.51
N ARG A 165 1.67 5.37 -8.83
CA ARG A 165 1.89 3.94 -8.61
C ARG A 165 3.16 3.74 -7.79
N VAL A 166 3.14 2.75 -6.91
CA VAL A 166 4.34 2.26 -6.22
C VAL A 166 5.04 1.26 -7.15
N PRO A 167 6.28 1.55 -7.60
CA PRO A 167 7.01 0.61 -8.45
C PRO A 167 7.35 -0.69 -7.70
N PRO A 168 7.55 -1.80 -8.44
CA PRO A 168 7.98 -3.06 -7.83
C PRO A 168 9.28 -2.89 -7.04
N GLY A 169 9.34 -3.47 -5.84
CA GLY A 169 10.47 -3.34 -4.93
C GLY A 169 10.62 -1.96 -4.27
N SER A 170 9.66 -1.05 -4.46
CA SER A 170 9.60 0.23 -3.77
C SER A 170 8.45 0.24 -2.75
N ALA A 171 8.46 1.20 -1.82
CA ALA A 171 7.36 1.46 -0.90
C ALA A 171 6.95 2.92 -0.93
N LEU A 172 5.64 3.17 -0.84
CA LEU A 172 5.09 4.46 -0.47
C LEU A 172 5.32 4.68 1.03
N THR A 173 6.11 5.68 1.38
CA THR A 173 6.39 6.07 2.76
C THR A 173 5.55 7.29 3.12
N VAL A 174 4.79 7.17 4.20
CA VAL A 174 3.99 8.23 4.79
C VAL A 174 4.43 8.39 6.23
N ALA A 175 4.95 9.57 6.57
CA ALA A 175 5.39 9.91 7.92
C ALA A 175 4.75 11.25 8.32
N PRO A 176 4.59 11.53 9.63
CA PRO A 176 4.18 12.86 10.08
C PRO A 176 5.10 13.93 9.50
N ASP A 177 4.51 15.05 9.10
CA ASP A 177 5.21 16.29 8.71
C ASP A 177 6.16 16.16 7.49
N LEU A 178 6.13 15.03 6.79
CA LEU A 178 6.90 14.80 5.57
C LEU A 178 5.95 14.52 4.39
N PRO A 179 6.25 15.06 3.20
CA PRO A 179 5.49 14.71 2.01
C PRO A 179 5.62 13.21 1.73
N PRO A 180 4.57 12.57 1.19
CA PRO A 180 4.63 11.16 0.80
C PRO A 180 5.74 10.95 -0.24
N ALA A 181 6.55 9.92 -0.01
CA ALA A 181 7.73 9.65 -0.82
C ALA A 181 7.82 8.17 -1.20
N LEU A 182 8.29 7.89 -2.41
CA LEU A 182 8.65 6.54 -2.83
C LEU A 182 10.08 6.21 -2.36
N GLN A 183 10.25 5.13 -1.62
CA GLN A 183 11.54 4.60 -1.18
C GLN A 183 11.84 3.29 -1.91
N ARG A 184 13.07 3.12 -2.40
CA ARG A 184 13.59 1.87 -2.98
C ARG A 184 14.42 1.09 -1.96
#